data_AF-A0AAV7CKA0-F1
#
_entry.id   AF-A0AAV7CKA0-F1
#
_cell.length_a   1.000
_cell.length_b   1.000
_cell.length_c   1.000
_cell.angle_alpha   90.00
_cell.angle_beta   90.00
_cell.angle_gamma   90.00
#
_symmetry.space_group_name_H-M   'P 1'
#
loop_
_entity.id
_entity.type
_entity.pdbx_description
1 polymer ?
#
loop_
_entity_poly.entity_id
_entity_poly.type
_entity_poly.pdbx_seq_one_letter_code
_entity_poly.pdbx_strand_id
1 'polypeptide(L)'
;MKLQRVQLKCKNLHEFLQELSPGVLDRLYNHPATCLAVFRELPGLAKNYVMRMLFLEQPLPQAAVALWVKKENHKEHEENTQILSGLRLWHTQQLPGGLQGLILNPIFRENLKIALLGGGKAWADDGSLLGPDKHGKDVLSLDKYAESRWEVILQFMVGSPSATVSQDLAQLLIQAGLMKSDAGDAPSISSAGFQFLLLDTASQLWYFMLQYLKTAESRGMNLVEILSFMFQLSFSTLGKDYSVEGMSESLLTFLQHLREFGLVFQRKRKSRRYYPTRLAINLASGISGSTLDSHKQGFIVVETNYRIYAYTDSELQIALIALFSEMLYRFPNLVVAQVTRESVQQAIGNGITAEQIIHFLRTRAHPVMLQQNPVLPPTITDQVRLWELEKDRLRFSEGVLYNQFLSQVDFELLRNYARDLGVLVFENPARRVMVVTPAGHSDVKRFWKRQKHS
;
A
#
# COMPACT_ATOMS: atom_id res chain seq x y z
N MET A 1 25.05 -1.07 -4.28
CA MET A 1 23.78 -0.51 -3.74
C MET A 1 23.15 -1.55 -2.84
N LYS A 2 22.99 -1.29 -1.53
CA LYS A 2 22.09 -2.11 -0.72
C LYS A 2 20.70 -1.93 -1.33
N LEU A 3 20.10 -2.99 -1.89
CA LEU A 3 18.66 -2.99 -2.19
C LEU A 3 17.97 -2.56 -0.89
N GLN A 4 17.52 -1.31 -0.83
CA GLN A 4 16.66 -0.87 0.25
C GLN A 4 15.48 -1.83 0.20
N ARG A 5 15.37 -2.67 1.24
CA ARG A 5 14.26 -3.58 1.42
C ARG A 5 13.03 -2.70 1.56
N VAL A 6 12.35 -2.43 0.45
CA VAL A 6 11.11 -1.65 0.44
C VAL A 6 10.06 -2.55 1.10
N GLN A 7 9.91 -2.40 2.40
CA GLN A 7 8.71 -2.87 3.08
C GLN A 7 7.57 -2.02 2.55
N LEU A 8 6.57 -2.68 1.97
CA LEU A 8 5.36 -2.05 1.49
C LEU A 8 4.62 -1.46 2.70
N LYS A 9 4.80 -0.16 2.94
CA LYS A 9 4.07 0.60 3.95
C LYS A 9 2.73 1.00 3.35
N CYS A 10 1.67 0.34 3.79
CA CYS A 10 0.32 0.83 3.54
C CYS A 10 0.16 2.17 4.27
N LYS A 11 0.16 3.27 3.51
CA LYS A 11 -0.09 4.59 4.09
C LYS A 11 -1.52 4.65 4.60
N ASN A 12 -1.69 5.21 5.77
CA ASN A 12 -3.02 5.50 6.29
C ASN A 12 -3.67 6.61 5.44
N LEU A 13 -5.01 6.67 5.41
CA LEU A 13 -5.75 7.74 4.76
C LEU A 13 -5.28 9.12 5.24
N HIS A 14 -5.00 9.27 6.53
CA HIS A 14 -4.47 10.52 7.08
C HIS A 14 -3.14 10.93 6.46
N GLU A 15 -2.21 9.97 6.29
CA GLU A 15 -0.91 10.23 5.67
C GLU A 15 -1.06 10.63 4.21
N PHE A 16 -1.98 9.98 3.48
CA PHE A 16 -2.27 10.36 2.10
C PHE A 16 -2.88 11.76 2.00
N LEU A 17 -3.86 12.10 2.84
CA LEU A 17 -4.49 13.41 2.83
C LEU A 17 -3.51 14.53 3.26
N GLN A 18 -2.56 14.25 4.15
CA GLN A 18 -1.51 15.19 4.53
C GLN A 18 -0.53 15.52 3.40
N GLU A 19 -0.36 14.62 2.41
CA GLU A 19 0.48 14.85 1.23
C GLU A 19 -0.18 15.77 0.21
N LEU A 20 -1.50 15.97 0.30
CA LEU A 20 -2.25 16.79 -0.65
C LEU A 20 -2.04 18.28 -0.41
N SER A 21 -2.13 19.06 -1.48
CA SER A 21 -2.04 20.51 -1.39
C SER A 21 -3.25 21.11 -0.64
N PRO A 22 -3.07 22.25 0.03
CA PRO A 22 -4.13 22.89 0.79
C PRO A 22 -5.39 23.21 -0.02
N GLY A 23 -5.19 23.70 -1.25
CA GLY A 23 -6.30 24.05 -2.13
C GLY A 23 -7.11 22.83 -2.59
N VAL A 24 -6.50 21.63 -2.61
CA VAL A 24 -7.21 20.38 -2.88
C VAL A 24 -8.03 19.96 -1.65
N LEU A 25 -7.47 20.07 -0.45
CA LEU A 25 -8.18 19.74 0.80
C LEU A 25 -9.41 20.62 1.03
N ASP A 26 -9.31 21.94 0.82
CA ASP A 26 -10.46 22.84 0.98
C ASP A 26 -11.59 22.51 -0.01
N ARG A 27 -11.24 22.17 -1.27
CA ARG A 27 -12.21 21.71 -2.26
C ARG A 27 -12.83 20.36 -1.89
N LEU A 28 -12.04 19.47 -1.32
CA LEU A 28 -12.48 18.16 -0.89
C LEU A 28 -13.47 18.26 0.31
N TYR A 29 -13.23 19.19 1.23
CA TYR A 29 -14.11 19.49 2.36
C TYR A 29 -15.40 20.21 1.99
N ASN A 30 -15.55 20.71 0.75
CA ASN A 30 -16.85 21.17 0.26
C ASN A 30 -17.88 20.03 0.13
N HIS A 31 -17.43 18.78 0.09
CA HIS A 31 -18.31 17.62 -0.01
C HIS A 31 -18.59 17.03 1.39
N PRO A 32 -19.87 16.96 1.82
CA PRO A 32 -20.24 16.43 3.14
C PRO A 32 -19.80 14.98 3.38
N ALA A 33 -19.86 14.14 2.34
CA ALA A 33 -19.43 12.73 2.43
C ALA A 33 -17.95 12.62 2.80
N THR A 34 -17.09 13.48 2.23
CA THR A 34 -15.67 13.48 2.59
C THR A 34 -15.45 13.93 4.02
N CYS A 35 -16.18 14.95 4.48
CA CYS A 35 -16.08 15.42 5.86
C CYS A 35 -16.41 14.31 6.86
N LEU A 36 -17.46 13.53 6.58
CA LEU A 36 -17.84 12.39 7.41
C LEU A 36 -16.82 11.25 7.33
N ALA A 37 -16.28 10.94 6.15
CA ALA A 37 -15.26 9.90 6.00
C ALA A 37 -13.99 10.25 6.78
N VAL A 38 -13.50 11.49 6.65
CA VAL A 38 -12.34 11.96 7.41
C VAL A 38 -12.63 11.93 8.90
N PHE A 39 -13.79 12.40 9.34
CA PHE A 39 -14.19 12.33 10.75
C PHE A 39 -14.25 10.89 11.28
N ARG A 40 -14.72 9.92 10.48
CA ARG A 40 -14.79 8.50 10.86
C ARG A 40 -13.41 7.89 11.10
N GLU A 41 -12.40 8.26 10.32
CA GLU A 41 -11.06 7.70 10.46
C GLU A 41 -10.24 8.36 11.58
N LEU A 42 -10.63 9.54 12.07
CA LEU A 42 -9.91 10.21 13.16
C LEU A 42 -9.79 9.32 14.42
N PRO A 43 -8.66 9.42 15.17
CA PRO A 43 -8.55 8.76 16.46
C PRO A 43 -9.59 9.27 17.46
N GLY A 44 -9.87 8.48 18.51
CA GLY A 44 -10.95 8.77 19.46
C GLY A 44 -10.87 10.15 20.12
N LEU A 45 -9.66 10.61 20.49
CA LEU A 45 -9.47 11.94 21.07
C LEU A 45 -9.73 13.06 20.06
N ALA A 46 -9.23 12.94 18.83
CA ALA A 46 -9.46 13.91 17.77
C ALA A 46 -10.95 14.04 17.43
N LYS A 47 -11.71 12.93 17.39
CA LYS A 47 -13.17 12.94 17.23
C LYS A 47 -13.86 13.75 18.33
N ASN A 48 -13.46 13.55 19.59
CA ASN A 48 -14.03 14.28 20.72
C ASN A 48 -13.77 15.79 20.62
N TYR A 49 -12.57 16.20 20.19
CA TYR A 49 -12.27 17.62 19.98
C TYR A 49 -13.15 18.24 18.90
N VAL A 50 -13.24 17.58 17.74
CA VAL A 50 -14.09 18.03 16.63
C VAL A 50 -15.54 18.14 17.07
N MET A 51 -16.09 17.14 17.77
CA MET A 51 -17.47 17.17 18.26
C MET A 51 -17.75 18.28 19.27
N ARG A 52 -16.82 18.56 20.19
CA ARG A 52 -16.94 19.68 21.13
C ARG A 52 -16.91 21.02 20.42
N MET A 53 -16.06 21.16 19.41
CA MET A 53 -15.87 22.39 18.64
C MET A 53 -16.89 22.60 17.53
N LEU A 54 -17.64 21.57 17.14
CA LEU A 54 -18.57 21.61 15.99
C LEU A 54 -19.58 22.75 16.11
N PHE A 55 -20.13 22.97 17.31
CA PHE A 55 -21.15 23.99 17.57
C PHE A 55 -20.57 25.33 18.04
N LEU A 56 -19.25 25.41 18.21
CA LEU A 56 -18.58 26.64 18.63
C LEU A 56 -18.27 27.52 17.41
N GLU A 57 -18.65 28.79 17.53
CA GLU A 57 -18.31 29.82 16.54
C GLU A 57 -17.05 30.59 16.92
N GLN A 58 -16.74 30.65 18.22
CA GLN A 58 -15.55 31.35 18.72
C GLN A 58 -14.33 30.42 18.84
N PRO A 59 -13.10 30.95 18.63
CA PRO A 59 -11.88 30.19 18.83
C PRO A 59 -11.68 29.84 20.31
N LEU A 60 -11.27 28.60 20.59
CA LEU A 60 -10.94 28.15 21.94
C LEU A 60 -9.44 28.31 22.23
N PRO A 61 -9.02 28.82 23.41
CA PRO A 61 -7.61 28.86 23.76
C PRO A 61 -6.96 27.47 23.73
N GLN A 62 -5.78 27.34 23.14
CA GLN A 62 -5.03 26.06 23.08
C GLN A 62 -4.82 25.44 24.47
N ALA A 63 -4.52 26.28 25.47
CA ALA A 63 -4.36 25.85 26.86
C ALA A 63 -5.63 25.18 27.42
N ALA A 64 -6.82 25.65 27.03
CA ALA A 64 -8.08 25.06 27.47
C ALA A 64 -8.30 23.67 26.85
N VAL A 65 -7.88 23.47 25.60
CA VAL A 65 -7.96 22.15 24.92
C VAL A 65 -6.98 21.16 25.56
N ALA A 66 -5.77 21.61 25.92
CA ALA A 66 -4.80 20.77 26.65
C ALA A 66 -5.32 20.32 28.03
N LEU A 67 -6.11 21.17 28.71
CA LEU A 67 -6.73 20.84 30.00
C LEU A 67 -7.82 19.76 29.91
N TRP A 68 -8.33 19.44 28.71
CA TRP A 68 -9.32 18.37 28.55
C TRP A 68 -8.73 16.96 28.71
N VAL A 69 -7.41 16.83 28.69
CA VAL A 69 -6.71 15.54 28.79
C VAL A 69 -5.96 15.47 30.12
N LYS A 70 -5.97 14.29 30.74
CA LYS A 70 -5.19 14.04 31.95
C LYS A 70 -3.69 14.08 31.62
N LYS A 71 -2.86 14.49 32.58
CA LYS A 71 -1.40 14.62 32.41
C LYS A 71 -0.72 13.34 31.88
N GLU A 72 -1.25 12.17 32.21
CA GLU A 72 -0.74 10.86 31.78
C GLU A 72 -0.82 10.63 30.25
N ASN A 73 -1.81 11.23 29.57
CA ASN A 73 -2.08 11.02 28.15
C ASN A 73 -1.67 12.23 27.28
N HIS A 74 -0.78 13.09 27.76
CA HIS A 74 -0.38 14.31 27.04
C HIS A 74 0.32 14.01 25.70
N LYS A 75 1.04 12.88 25.60
CA LYS A 75 1.67 12.44 24.34
C LYS A 75 0.62 12.17 23.25
N GLU A 76 -0.47 11.48 23.60
CA GLU A 76 -1.58 11.23 22.67
C GLU A 76 -2.26 12.55 22.26
N HIS A 77 -2.35 13.53 23.17
CA HIS A 77 -2.88 14.85 22.85
C HIS A 77 -2.03 15.57 21.79
N GLU A 78 -0.70 15.54 21.92
CA GLU A 78 0.22 16.15 20.95
C GLU A 78 0.12 15.48 19.58
N GLU A 79 0.12 14.14 19.53
CA GLU A 79 -0.03 13.39 18.27
C GLU A 79 -1.36 13.70 17.56
N ASN A 80 -2.48 13.70 18.30
CA ASN A 80 -3.79 14.03 17.74
C ASN A 80 -3.87 15.48 17.26
N THR A 81 -3.22 16.41 17.97
CA THR A 81 -3.18 17.82 17.58
C THR A 81 -2.37 18.01 16.30
N GLN A 82 -1.26 17.30 16.16
CA GLN A 82 -0.48 17.25 14.94
C GLN A 82 -1.29 16.67 13.77
N ILE A 83 -2.01 15.57 13.97
CA ILE A 83 -2.89 14.98 12.93
C ILE A 83 -3.96 15.98 12.48
N LEU A 84 -4.69 16.60 13.41
CA LEU A 84 -5.74 17.57 13.10
C LEU A 84 -5.21 18.82 12.39
N SER A 85 -4.03 19.30 12.79
CA SER A 85 -3.35 20.42 12.12
C SER A 85 -2.82 20.05 10.74
N GLY A 86 -2.26 18.85 10.57
CA GLY A 86 -1.77 18.32 9.30
C GLY A 86 -2.89 18.14 8.27
N LEU A 87 -4.08 17.73 8.72
CA LEU A 87 -5.28 17.64 7.88
C LEU A 87 -5.98 19.00 7.69
N ARG A 88 -5.51 20.07 8.33
CA ARG A 88 -6.13 21.41 8.26
C ARG A 88 -7.61 21.43 8.67
N LEU A 89 -7.98 20.55 9.61
CA LEU A 89 -9.32 20.49 10.17
C LEU A 89 -9.58 21.65 11.14
N TRP A 90 -8.52 22.16 11.77
CA TRP A 90 -8.53 23.39 12.53
C TRP A 90 -7.34 24.28 12.18
N HIS A 91 -7.47 25.57 12.50
CA HIS A 91 -6.46 26.58 12.30
C HIS A 91 -6.17 27.30 13.61
N THR A 92 -4.93 27.74 13.76
CA THR A 92 -4.53 28.60 14.87
C THR A 92 -4.85 30.06 14.52
N GLN A 93 -5.64 30.71 15.35
CA GLN A 93 -6.00 32.12 15.25
C GLN A 93 -5.53 32.85 16.51
N GLN A 94 -4.98 34.05 16.37
CA GLN A 94 -4.63 34.85 17.55
C GLN A 94 -5.90 35.43 18.19
N LEU A 95 -6.05 35.18 19.49
CA LEU A 95 -7.10 35.76 20.32
C LEU A 95 -6.67 37.14 20.84
N PRO A 96 -7.63 38.00 21.22
CA PRO A 96 -7.34 39.24 21.94
C PRO A 96 -6.53 38.93 23.21
N GLY A 97 -5.34 39.53 23.34
CA GLY A 97 -4.39 39.25 24.44
C GLY A 97 -3.19 38.36 24.07
N GLY A 98 -2.98 38.05 22.77
CA GLY A 98 -1.78 37.36 22.29
C GLY A 98 -1.78 35.84 22.50
N LEU A 99 -2.86 35.30 23.02
CA LEU A 99 -3.06 33.86 23.19
C LEU A 99 -3.41 33.20 21.85
N GLN A 100 -2.93 31.97 21.64
CA GLN A 100 -3.29 31.18 20.48
C GLN A 100 -4.63 30.48 20.73
N GLY A 101 -5.61 30.77 19.88
CA GLY A 101 -6.90 30.09 19.79
C GLY A 101 -6.92 29.06 18.68
N LEU A 102 -7.72 28.01 18.84
CA LEU A 102 -8.01 26.99 17.85
C LEU A 102 -9.44 27.19 17.36
N ILE A 103 -9.62 27.21 16.03
CA ILE A 103 -10.93 27.25 15.39
C ILE A 103 -10.99 26.17 14.31
N LEU A 104 -12.12 25.47 14.20
CA LEU A 104 -12.33 24.51 13.11
C LEU A 104 -12.37 25.24 11.77
N ASN A 105 -11.93 24.57 10.70
CA ASN A 105 -12.12 25.06 9.34
C ASN A 105 -13.63 25.27 9.09
N PRO A 106 -14.06 26.49 8.73
CA PRO A 106 -15.48 26.82 8.59
C PRO A 106 -16.18 25.92 7.55
N ILE A 107 -15.51 25.60 6.44
CA ILE A 107 -16.04 24.74 5.36
C ILE A 107 -16.29 23.33 5.90
N PHE A 108 -15.28 22.75 6.56
CA PHE A 108 -15.39 21.42 7.17
C PHE A 108 -16.47 21.39 8.25
N ARG A 109 -16.55 22.42 9.10
CA ARG A 109 -17.54 22.51 10.18
C ARG A 109 -18.96 22.54 9.64
N GLU A 110 -19.24 23.36 8.63
CA GLU A 110 -20.56 23.46 8.00
C GLU A 110 -20.97 22.15 7.33
N ASN A 111 -20.08 21.57 6.51
CA ASN A 111 -20.38 20.33 5.81
C ASN A 111 -20.45 19.11 6.72
N LEU A 112 -19.70 19.09 7.82
CA LEU A 112 -19.84 18.05 8.86
C LEU A 112 -21.17 18.20 9.63
N LYS A 113 -21.61 19.43 9.94
CA LYS A 113 -22.94 19.67 10.53
C LYS A 113 -24.06 19.16 9.61
N ILE A 114 -23.97 19.49 8.32
CA ILE A 114 -24.89 19.02 7.28
C ILE A 114 -24.91 17.48 7.25
N ALA A 115 -23.75 16.84 7.33
CA ALA A 115 -23.65 15.39 7.32
C ALA A 115 -24.23 14.69 8.56
N LEU A 116 -24.12 15.30 9.74
CA LEU A 116 -24.55 14.70 11.01
C LEU A 116 -26.01 15.00 11.37
N LEU A 117 -26.47 16.23 11.14
CA LEU A 117 -27.80 16.69 11.56
C LEU A 117 -28.84 16.58 10.44
N GLY A 118 -28.39 16.25 9.23
CA GLY A 118 -29.23 16.29 8.04
C GLY A 118 -29.38 17.72 7.51
N GLY A 119 -29.18 17.86 6.21
CA GLY A 119 -29.24 19.12 5.49
C GLY A 119 -28.59 18.98 4.12
N GLY A 120 -28.84 19.92 3.21
CA GLY A 120 -28.22 19.93 1.88
C GLY A 120 -28.81 18.92 0.89
N LYS A 121 -28.13 18.76 -0.25
CA LYS A 121 -28.53 17.82 -1.31
C LYS A 121 -28.22 16.38 -0.87
N ALA A 122 -29.12 15.45 -1.19
CA ALA A 122 -28.88 14.03 -0.97
C ALA A 122 -27.57 13.61 -1.66
N TRP A 123 -26.72 12.86 -0.95
CA TRP A 123 -25.37 12.52 -1.42
C TRP A 123 -25.41 11.67 -2.69
N ALA A 124 -26.36 10.75 -2.75
CA ALA A 124 -26.65 9.95 -3.92
C ALA A 124 -28.15 10.04 -4.21
N ASP A 125 -28.50 10.12 -5.48
CA ASP A 125 -29.86 9.90 -5.92
C ASP A 125 -30.14 8.40 -5.72
N ASP A 126 -30.79 8.07 -4.59
CA ASP A 126 -31.36 6.75 -4.33
C ASP A 126 -32.29 6.54 -5.54
N GLY A 127 -32.04 5.53 -6.39
CA GLY A 127 -32.61 5.37 -7.73
C GLY A 127 -34.14 5.30 -7.84
N SER A 128 -34.86 5.74 -6.80
CA SER A 128 -36.27 6.08 -6.68
C SER A 128 -36.87 6.74 -7.93
N LEU A 129 -36.12 7.59 -8.65
CA LEU A 129 -36.58 8.19 -9.92
C LEU A 129 -36.61 7.20 -11.11
N LEU A 130 -35.85 6.10 -11.04
CA LEU A 130 -35.72 5.13 -12.14
C LEU A 130 -36.71 3.95 -12.03
N GLY A 131 -37.42 3.80 -10.91
CA GLY A 131 -38.36 2.70 -10.63
C GLY A 131 -37.69 1.37 -10.21
N PRO A 132 -38.45 0.35 -9.77
CA PRO A 132 -37.88 -0.90 -9.26
C PRO A 132 -37.12 -1.69 -10.34
N ASP A 133 -35.90 -2.16 -10.01
CA ASP A 133 -35.12 -2.99 -10.93
C ASP A 133 -35.78 -4.37 -11.08
N LYS A 134 -36.12 -4.73 -12.32
CA LYS A 134 -36.65 -6.05 -12.69
C LYS A 134 -35.62 -7.18 -12.47
N HIS A 135 -34.34 -6.83 -12.30
CA HIS A 135 -33.23 -7.75 -12.05
C HIS A 135 -32.37 -7.33 -10.84
N GLY A 136 -33.02 -6.88 -9.76
CA GLY A 136 -32.34 -6.63 -8.50
C GLY A 136 -31.43 -7.81 -8.10
N LYS A 137 -30.23 -7.48 -7.63
CA LYS A 137 -29.23 -8.47 -7.23
C LYS A 137 -29.22 -8.60 -5.71
N ASP A 138 -29.27 -9.85 -5.25
CA ASP A 138 -29.11 -10.16 -3.84
C ASP A 138 -27.70 -9.82 -3.37
N VAL A 139 -27.58 -9.42 -2.11
CA VAL A 139 -26.31 -9.08 -1.47
C VAL A 139 -25.28 -10.23 -1.60
N LEU A 140 -25.71 -11.47 -1.40
CA LEU A 140 -24.85 -12.66 -1.54
C LEU A 140 -24.30 -12.85 -2.97
N SER A 141 -25.08 -12.45 -3.98
CA SER A 141 -24.63 -12.52 -5.38
C SER A 141 -23.62 -11.43 -5.71
N LEU A 142 -23.75 -10.25 -5.09
CA LEU A 142 -22.79 -9.16 -5.20
C LEU A 142 -21.47 -9.49 -4.51
N ASP A 143 -21.52 -10.18 -3.37
CA ASP A 143 -20.33 -10.60 -2.64
C ASP A 143 -19.50 -11.61 -3.45
N LYS A 144 -20.13 -12.67 -3.97
CA LYS A 144 -19.47 -13.65 -4.86
C LYS A 144 -18.90 -13.00 -6.13
N TYR A 145 -19.62 -12.02 -6.68
CA TYR A 145 -19.13 -11.25 -7.81
C TYR A 145 -17.87 -10.44 -7.45
N ALA A 146 -17.88 -9.74 -6.32
CA ALA A 146 -16.77 -8.92 -5.88
C ALA A 146 -15.52 -9.78 -5.62
N GLU A 147 -15.67 -10.90 -4.92
CA GLU A 147 -14.60 -11.84 -4.61
C GLU A 147 -14.01 -12.45 -5.89
N SER A 148 -14.84 -13.00 -6.79
CA SER A 148 -14.34 -13.60 -8.03
C SER A 148 -13.61 -12.61 -8.92
N ARG A 149 -14.08 -11.35 -9.00
CA ARG A 149 -13.41 -10.31 -9.79
C ARG A 149 -12.08 -9.91 -9.18
N TRP A 150 -12.02 -9.75 -7.86
CA TRP A 150 -10.78 -9.43 -7.17
C TRP A 150 -9.76 -10.59 -7.29
N GLU A 151 -10.21 -11.83 -7.15
CA GLU A 151 -9.37 -13.02 -7.31
C GLU A 151 -8.76 -13.11 -8.71
N VAL A 152 -9.48 -12.78 -9.78
CA VAL A 152 -8.92 -12.75 -11.14
C VAL A 152 -7.74 -11.78 -11.24
N ILE A 153 -7.79 -10.63 -10.56
CA ILE A 153 -6.68 -9.66 -10.53
C ILE A 153 -5.48 -10.25 -9.79
N LEU A 154 -5.72 -10.91 -8.65
CA LEU A 154 -4.65 -11.55 -7.89
C LEU A 154 -4.05 -12.74 -8.64
N GLN A 155 -4.87 -13.53 -9.34
CA GLN A 155 -4.44 -14.65 -10.18
C GLN A 155 -3.58 -14.17 -11.36
N PHE A 156 -3.89 -13.00 -11.93
CA PHE A 156 -3.06 -12.39 -12.97
C PHE A 156 -1.67 -12.04 -12.45
N MET A 157 -1.55 -11.53 -11.20
CA MET A 157 -0.25 -11.24 -10.59
C MET A 157 0.62 -12.48 -10.40
N VAL A 158 0.00 -13.66 -10.26
CA VAL A 158 0.70 -14.95 -10.08
C VAL A 158 0.95 -15.67 -11.42
N GLY A 159 0.48 -15.10 -12.55
CA GLY A 159 0.69 -15.66 -13.87
C GLY A 159 -0.24 -16.84 -14.21
N SER A 160 -1.44 -16.90 -13.62
CA SER A 160 -2.42 -17.94 -13.96
C SER A 160 -2.89 -17.81 -15.42
N PRO A 161 -2.94 -18.89 -16.21
CA PRO A 161 -3.33 -18.85 -17.63
C PRO A 161 -4.80 -18.47 -17.86
N SER A 162 -5.65 -18.62 -16.84
CA SER A 162 -7.08 -18.30 -16.88
C SER A 162 -7.38 -16.81 -16.65
N ALA A 163 -6.42 -16.05 -16.13
CA ALA A 163 -6.63 -14.66 -15.73
C ALA A 163 -6.29 -13.70 -16.88
N THR A 164 -7.30 -13.09 -17.48
CA THR A 164 -7.13 -12.00 -18.44
C THR A 164 -7.60 -10.69 -17.82
N VAL A 165 -6.74 -9.69 -17.89
CA VAL A 165 -6.93 -8.38 -17.28
C VAL A 165 -6.81 -7.30 -18.35
N SER A 166 -7.49 -6.17 -18.16
CA SER A 166 -7.40 -5.02 -19.08
C SER A 166 -5.96 -4.48 -19.12
N GLN A 167 -5.56 -3.95 -20.28
CA GLN A 167 -4.22 -3.37 -20.45
C GLN A 167 -3.96 -2.22 -19.48
N ASP A 168 -4.99 -1.41 -19.19
CA ASP A 168 -4.92 -0.27 -18.27
C ASP A 168 -4.63 -0.69 -16.83
N LEU A 169 -5.17 -1.85 -16.41
CA LEU A 169 -4.95 -2.43 -15.10
C LEU A 169 -3.57 -3.09 -15.02
N ALA A 170 -3.12 -3.77 -16.07
CA ALA A 170 -1.75 -4.30 -16.13
C ALA A 170 -0.70 -3.16 -16.03
N GLN A 171 -0.92 -2.06 -16.75
CA GLN A 171 -0.07 -0.87 -16.65
C GLN A 171 -0.09 -0.26 -15.25
N LEU A 172 -1.25 -0.23 -14.59
CA LEU A 172 -1.36 0.28 -13.23
C LEU A 172 -0.59 -0.61 -12.24
N LEU A 173 -0.67 -1.93 -12.36
CA LEU A 173 0.11 -2.87 -11.51
C LEU A 173 1.61 -2.68 -11.69
N ILE A 174 2.07 -2.39 -12.91
CA ILE A 174 3.48 -2.09 -13.20
C ILE A 174 3.88 -0.73 -12.61
N GLN A 175 3.06 0.31 -12.80
CA GLN A 175 3.31 1.65 -12.25
C GLN A 175 3.29 1.67 -10.71
N ALA A 176 2.43 0.85 -10.09
CA ALA A 176 2.38 0.63 -8.65
C ALA A 176 3.60 -0.11 -8.10
N GLY A 177 4.50 -0.59 -8.98
CA GLY A 177 5.67 -1.40 -8.65
C GLY A 177 5.31 -2.81 -8.18
N LEU A 178 4.08 -3.27 -8.39
CA LEU A 178 3.62 -4.60 -7.97
C LEU A 178 4.03 -5.69 -8.97
N MET A 179 4.13 -5.33 -10.25
CA MET A 179 4.66 -6.20 -11.31
C MET A 179 5.86 -5.53 -11.99
N LYS A 180 6.79 -6.35 -12.47
CA LYS A 180 7.90 -5.92 -13.33
C LYS A 180 7.62 -6.39 -14.75
N SER A 181 7.88 -5.52 -15.72
CA SER A 181 7.90 -5.90 -17.13
C SER A 181 9.32 -5.69 -17.62
N ASP A 182 10.02 -6.79 -17.87
CA ASP A 182 11.26 -6.76 -18.62
C ASP A 182 10.92 -6.82 -20.11
N ALA A 183 11.66 -6.10 -20.94
CA ALA A 183 11.34 -5.91 -22.34
C ALA A 183 11.26 -7.26 -23.10
N GLY A 184 10.03 -7.70 -23.40
CA GLY A 184 9.74 -8.88 -24.21
C GLY A 184 9.26 -10.12 -23.45
N ASP A 185 9.27 -10.11 -22.11
CA ASP A 185 8.81 -11.24 -21.30
C ASP A 185 7.46 -10.97 -20.62
N ALA A 186 6.77 -12.04 -20.22
CA ALA A 186 5.52 -11.92 -19.47
C ALA A 186 5.77 -11.16 -18.14
N PRO A 187 4.85 -10.27 -17.72
CA PRO A 187 5.08 -9.46 -16.53
C PRO A 187 5.22 -10.35 -15.30
N SER A 188 6.35 -10.23 -14.60
CA SER A 188 6.67 -11.02 -13.42
C SER A 188 6.30 -10.26 -12.13
N ILE A 189 6.01 -10.99 -11.06
CA ILE A 189 5.71 -10.38 -9.77
C ILE A 189 6.96 -9.72 -9.18
N SER A 190 6.82 -8.53 -8.61
CA SER A 190 7.91 -7.88 -7.87
C SER A 190 7.98 -8.34 -6.41
N SER A 191 9.07 -8.01 -5.72
CA SER A 191 9.19 -8.19 -4.26
C SER A 191 8.05 -7.53 -3.49
N ALA A 192 7.59 -6.36 -3.96
CA ALA A 192 6.50 -5.61 -3.36
C ALA A 192 5.14 -6.22 -3.74
N GLY A 193 5.01 -6.75 -4.96
CA GLY A 193 3.84 -7.51 -5.41
C GLY A 193 3.59 -8.74 -4.55
N PHE A 194 4.64 -9.48 -4.19
CA PHE A 194 4.48 -10.62 -3.29
C PHE A 194 4.01 -10.18 -1.91
N GLN A 195 4.62 -9.15 -1.30
CA GLN A 195 4.14 -8.60 -0.03
C GLN A 195 2.67 -8.17 -0.11
N PHE A 196 2.28 -7.55 -1.20
CA PHE A 196 0.90 -7.16 -1.44
C PHE A 196 -0.06 -8.36 -1.39
N LEU A 197 0.28 -9.48 -2.02
CA LEU A 197 -0.55 -10.72 -1.97
C LEU A 197 -0.67 -11.34 -0.56
N LEU A 198 0.22 -10.97 0.36
CA LEU A 198 0.20 -11.42 1.75
C LEU A 198 -0.70 -10.56 2.65
N LEU A 199 -0.98 -9.32 2.26
CA LEU A 199 -1.84 -8.41 3.02
C LEU A 199 -3.28 -8.93 3.08
N ASP A 200 -4.05 -8.43 4.05
CA ASP A 200 -5.49 -8.64 4.11
C ASP A 200 -6.20 -7.93 2.93
N THR A 201 -7.40 -8.39 2.57
CA THR A 201 -8.13 -7.88 1.40
C THR A 201 -8.41 -6.37 1.49
N ALA A 202 -8.66 -5.83 2.68
CA ALA A 202 -8.92 -4.40 2.85
C ALA A 202 -7.65 -3.58 2.62
N SER A 203 -6.51 -3.97 3.21
CA SER A 203 -5.21 -3.33 2.99
C SER A 203 -4.75 -3.43 1.54
N GLN A 204 -4.97 -4.57 0.88
CA GLN A 204 -4.69 -4.75 -0.55
C GLN A 204 -5.48 -3.74 -1.38
N LEU A 205 -6.80 -3.70 -1.21
CA LEU A 205 -7.66 -2.76 -1.93
C LEU A 205 -7.27 -1.32 -1.66
N TRP A 206 -6.98 -0.97 -0.40
CA TRP A 206 -6.58 0.38 -0.03
C TRP A 206 -5.26 0.80 -0.69
N TYR A 207 -4.22 -0.04 -0.60
CA TYR A 207 -2.94 0.23 -1.26
C TYR A 207 -3.12 0.39 -2.77
N PHE A 208 -3.90 -0.49 -3.38
CA PHE A 208 -4.18 -0.47 -4.81
C PHE A 208 -4.90 0.83 -5.22
N MET A 209 -5.90 1.25 -4.46
CA MET A 209 -6.63 2.50 -4.70
C MET A 209 -5.77 3.75 -4.48
N LEU A 210 -4.86 3.75 -3.51
CA LEU A 210 -3.90 4.85 -3.33
C LEU A 210 -2.97 5.00 -4.54
N GLN A 211 -2.48 3.89 -5.10
CA GLN A 211 -1.66 3.94 -6.31
C GLN A 211 -2.47 4.40 -7.52
N TYR A 212 -3.73 3.95 -7.63
CA TYR A 212 -4.67 4.46 -8.64
C TYR A 212 -4.79 5.99 -8.55
N LEU A 213 -5.04 6.53 -7.36
CA LEU A 213 -5.22 7.96 -7.13
C LEU A 213 -3.98 8.79 -7.49
N LYS A 214 -2.78 8.30 -7.19
CA LYS A 214 -1.53 8.96 -7.61
C LYS A 214 -1.35 9.03 -9.13
N THR A 215 -1.85 8.01 -9.84
CA THR A 215 -1.84 7.98 -11.31
C THR A 215 -3.05 8.69 -11.93
N ALA A 216 -4.03 9.14 -11.13
CA ALA A 216 -5.24 9.74 -11.67
C ALA A 216 -4.98 11.11 -12.31
N GLU A 217 -4.07 11.91 -11.74
CA GLU A 217 -3.70 13.22 -12.28
C GLU A 217 -3.02 13.12 -13.65
N SER A 218 -2.14 12.13 -13.85
CA SER A 218 -1.47 11.92 -15.15
C SER A 218 -2.43 11.43 -16.24
N ARG A 219 -3.56 10.82 -15.85
CA ARG A 219 -4.64 10.41 -16.76
C ARG A 219 -5.64 11.54 -17.06
N GLY A 220 -5.41 12.75 -16.52
CA GLY A 220 -6.29 13.91 -16.75
C GLY A 220 -7.61 13.84 -15.98
N MET A 221 -7.72 13.01 -14.94
CA MET A 221 -8.92 12.93 -14.12
C MET A 221 -8.84 13.90 -12.93
N ASN A 222 -9.98 14.48 -12.55
CA ASN A 222 -10.06 15.37 -11.39
C ASN A 222 -9.99 14.57 -10.07
N LEU A 223 -8.90 14.72 -9.33
CA LEU A 223 -8.65 14.00 -8.07
C LEU A 223 -9.73 14.26 -7.02
N VAL A 224 -10.25 15.50 -6.94
CA VAL A 224 -11.27 15.88 -5.93
C VAL A 224 -12.58 15.14 -6.16
N GLU A 225 -13.02 15.05 -7.43
CA GLU A 225 -14.26 14.34 -7.80
C GLU A 225 -14.15 12.85 -7.49
N ILE A 226 -13.03 12.22 -7.86
CA ILE A 226 -12.78 10.79 -7.63
C ILE A 226 -12.76 10.47 -6.13
N LEU A 227 -12.03 11.27 -5.34
CA LEU A 227 -11.96 11.08 -3.89
C LEU A 227 -13.32 11.27 -3.23
N SER A 228 -14.05 12.34 -3.59
CA SER A 228 -15.39 12.58 -3.08
C SER A 228 -16.34 11.42 -3.42
N PHE A 229 -16.29 10.91 -4.65
CA PHE A 229 -17.11 9.78 -5.07
C PHE A 229 -16.73 8.49 -4.34
N MET A 230 -15.44 8.23 -4.13
CA MET A 230 -14.96 7.08 -3.36
C MET A 230 -15.47 7.12 -1.91
N PHE A 231 -15.43 8.28 -1.25
CA PHE A 231 -15.98 8.42 0.10
C PHE A 231 -17.49 8.29 0.13
N GLN A 232 -18.19 8.85 -0.85
CA GLN A 232 -19.64 8.67 -1.01
C GLN A 232 -20.02 7.19 -1.19
N LEU A 233 -19.25 6.45 -1.99
CA LEU A 233 -19.45 5.02 -2.21
C LEU A 233 -19.34 4.23 -0.90
N SER A 234 -18.50 4.69 0.03
CA SER A 234 -18.34 4.02 1.32
C SER A 234 -19.52 4.16 2.28
N PHE A 235 -20.36 5.18 2.09
CA PHE A 235 -21.60 5.38 2.85
C PHE A 235 -22.83 4.84 2.13
N SER A 236 -22.64 4.21 0.98
CA SER A 236 -23.74 3.60 0.24
C SER A 236 -24.24 2.34 0.96
N THR A 237 -25.53 2.06 0.83
CA THR A 237 -26.18 0.90 1.41
C THR A 237 -26.09 -0.29 0.46
N LEU A 238 -25.72 -1.45 0.97
CA LEU A 238 -25.67 -2.70 0.20
C LEU A 238 -27.07 -3.07 -0.33
N GLY A 239 -27.10 -3.57 -1.57
CA GLY A 239 -28.33 -4.04 -2.22
C GLY A 239 -29.22 -2.93 -2.79
N LYS A 240 -28.86 -1.65 -2.62
CA LYS A 240 -29.54 -0.54 -3.30
C LYS A 240 -28.85 -0.17 -4.62
N ASP A 241 -29.66 0.25 -5.59
CA ASP A 241 -29.18 0.83 -6.84
C ASP A 241 -29.06 2.34 -6.78
N TYR A 242 -27.98 2.83 -7.40
CA TYR A 242 -27.68 4.24 -7.51
C TYR A 242 -27.65 4.67 -8.97
N SER A 243 -28.10 5.89 -9.22
CA SER A 243 -28.11 6.49 -10.56
C SER A 243 -26.72 7.00 -10.96
N VAL A 244 -26.40 6.85 -12.24
CA VAL A 244 -25.20 7.40 -12.91
C VAL A 244 -25.49 8.79 -13.52
N GLU A 245 -26.74 9.26 -13.45
CA GLU A 245 -27.14 10.54 -14.04
C GLU A 245 -26.49 11.72 -13.29
N GLY A 246 -25.85 12.64 -14.03
CA GLY A 246 -25.13 13.80 -13.47
C GLY A 246 -23.63 13.57 -13.18
N MET A 247 -23.09 12.39 -13.48
CA MET A 247 -21.64 12.13 -13.38
C MET A 247 -20.86 12.74 -14.55
N SER A 248 -19.69 13.30 -14.26
CA SER A 248 -18.71 13.77 -15.25
C SER A 248 -18.08 12.60 -16.02
N GLU A 249 -17.48 12.87 -17.19
CA GLU A 249 -16.82 11.83 -18.01
C GLU A 249 -15.66 11.14 -17.26
N SER A 250 -14.95 11.88 -16.41
CA SER A 250 -13.92 11.37 -15.50
C SER A 250 -14.50 10.35 -14.51
N LEU A 251 -15.64 10.66 -13.87
CA LEU A 251 -16.32 9.76 -12.94
C LEU A 251 -16.88 8.52 -13.65
N LEU A 252 -17.41 8.64 -14.87
CA LEU A 252 -17.87 7.50 -15.65
C LEU A 252 -16.73 6.53 -15.97
N THR A 253 -15.56 7.08 -16.32
CA THR A 253 -14.34 6.31 -16.58
C THR A 253 -13.85 5.62 -15.31
N PHE A 254 -13.83 6.35 -14.18
CA PHE A 254 -13.50 5.79 -12.88
C PHE A 254 -14.47 4.67 -12.47
N LEU A 255 -15.77 4.83 -12.71
CA LEU A 255 -16.79 3.83 -12.41
C LEU A 255 -16.59 2.54 -13.22
N GLN A 256 -16.11 2.63 -14.47
CA GLN A 256 -15.72 1.44 -15.24
C GLN A 256 -14.52 0.73 -14.62
N HIS A 257 -13.52 1.47 -14.14
CA HIS A 257 -12.38 0.86 -13.44
C HIS A 257 -12.81 0.19 -12.13
N LEU A 258 -13.66 0.84 -11.33
CA LEU A 258 -14.24 0.24 -10.12
C LEU A 258 -15.02 -1.05 -10.42
N ARG A 259 -15.69 -1.11 -11.58
CA ARG A 259 -16.38 -2.32 -12.05
C ARG A 259 -15.40 -3.43 -12.40
N GLU A 260 -14.26 -3.08 -13.00
CA GLU A 260 -13.22 -4.07 -13.29
C GLU A 260 -12.62 -4.66 -12.02
N PHE A 261 -12.43 -3.82 -10.99
CA PHE A 261 -11.93 -4.20 -9.67
C PHE A 261 -12.93 -5.01 -8.83
N GLY A 262 -14.22 -4.98 -9.19
CA GLY A 262 -15.29 -5.62 -8.42
C GLY A 262 -15.82 -4.80 -7.24
N LEU A 263 -15.48 -3.51 -7.16
CA LEU A 263 -15.97 -2.57 -6.14
C LEU A 263 -17.42 -2.12 -6.44
N VAL A 264 -17.79 -2.07 -7.72
CA VAL A 264 -19.17 -1.80 -8.15
C VAL A 264 -19.61 -2.84 -9.16
N PHE A 265 -20.89 -3.19 -9.11
CA PHE A 265 -21.53 -4.02 -10.11
C PHE A 265 -22.36 -3.15 -11.05
N GLN A 266 -22.10 -3.29 -12.36
CA GLN A 266 -22.99 -2.79 -13.40
C GLN A 266 -23.29 -3.91 -14.40
N ARG A 267 -24.57 -4.10 -14.70
CA ARG A 267 -25.04 -5.12 -15.65
C ARG A 267 -24.48 -4.89 -17.07
N LYS A 268 -24.42 -3.65 -17.53
CA LYS A 268 -23.86 -3.24 -18.83
C LYS A 268 -22.93 -2.05 -18.64
N ARG A 269 -21.91 -1.90 -19.49
CA ARG A 269 -20.96 -0.75 -19.45
C ARG A 269 -21.66 0.62 -19.48
N LYS A 270 -22.78 0.73 -20.21
CA LYS A 270 -23.58 1.96 -20.31
C LYS A 270 -24.87 1.92 -19.47
N SER A 271 -24.90 1.08 -18.43
CA SER A 271 -26.04 1.03 -17.51
C SER A 271 -26.16 2.35 -16.77
N ARG A 272 -27.39 2.86 -16.64
CA ARG A 272 -27.67 4.04 -15.81
C ARG A 272 -27.66 3.76 -14.31
N ARG A 273 -27.58 2.49 -13.93
CA ARG A 273 -27.59 2.03 -12.53
C ARG A 273 -26.31 1.27 -12.19
N TYR A 274 -25.83 1.46 -10.96
CA TYR A 274 -24.76 0.68 -10.36
C TYR A 274 -25.11 0.23 -8.94
N TYR A 275 -24.51 -0.89 -8.53
CA TYR A 275 -24.67 -1.49 -7.20
C TYR A 275 -23.30 -1.54 -6.50
N PRO A 276 -23.12 -0.90 -5.34
CA PRO A 276 -21.91 -1.03 -4.54
C PRO A 276 -21.75 -2.44 -3.98
N THR A 277 -20.53 -2.95 -3.96
CA THR A 277 -20.20 -4.24 -3.31
C THR A 277 -19.66 -4.01 -1.90
N ARG A 278 -19.60 -5.07 -1.08
CA ARG A 278 -19.05 -4.97 0.29
C ARG A 278 -17.58 -4.54 0.29
N LEU A 279 -16.82 -4.86 -0.75
CA LEU A 279 -15.43 -4.41 -0.91
C LEU A 279 -15.34 -2.88 -0.95
N ALA A 280 -16.29 -2.20 -1.59
CA ALA A 280 -16.27 -0.74 -1.71
C ALA A 280 -16.61 -0.01 -0.41
N ILE A 281 -17.51 -0.59 0.39
CA ILE A 281 -17.85 -0.06 1.72
C ILE A 281 -16.66 -0.20 2.66
N ASN A 282 -16.03 -1.37 2.64
CA ASN A 282 -14.88 -1.68 3.48
C ASN A 282 -13.62 -0.90 3.10
N LEU A 283 -13.52 -0.42 1.85
CA LEU A 283 -12.36 0.34 1.37
C LEU A 283 -12.09 1.58 2.22
N ALA A 284 -13.11 2.34 2.60
CA ALA A 284 -12.93 3.57 3.37
C ALA A 284 -13.01 3.35 4.88
N SER A 285 -13.36 2.16 5.36
CA SER A 285 -13.23 1.77 6.78
C SER A 285 -11.92 1.02 7.05
N GLY A 286 -11.11 0.78 6.01
CA GLY A 286 -9.99 -0.15 5.94
C GLY A 286 -8.76 0.20 6.79
N ILE A 287 -8.90 1.05 7.81
CA ILE A 287 -7.81 1.40 8.73
C ILE A 287 -8.23 1.13 10.18
N SER A 288 -9.53 1.08 10.45
CA SER A 288 -10.08 0.89 11.78
C SER A 288 -10.49 -0.57 12.02
N GLY A 289 -9.51 -1.49 11.97
CA GLY A 289 -9.55 -2.78 12.67
C GLY A 289 -10.77 -3.68 12.50
N SER A 290 -11.56 -3.56 11.42
CA SER A 290 -12.66 -4.49 11.17
C SER A 290 -12.08 -5.82 10.71
N THR A 291 -12.03 -6.76 11.65
CA THR A 291 -11.67 -8.17 11.54
C THR A 291 -12.61 -8.92 10.59
N LEU A 292 -12.64 -8.56 9.31
CA LEU A 292 -13.33 -9.36 8.30
C LEU A 292 -12.56 -10.62 7.93
N ASP A 293 -11.31 -10.77 8.38
CA ASP A 293 -10.57 -12.03 8.32
C ASP A 293 -10.91 -12.98 9.50
N SER A 294 -12.18 -13.00 9.91
CA SER A 294 -12.71 -14.03 10.83
C SER A 294 -12.77 -15.42 10.17
N HIS A 295 -12.38 -15.57 8.89
CA HIS A 295 -12.61 -16.77 8.08
C HIS A 295 -11.38 -17.35 7.35
N LYS A 296 -10.16 -17.14 7.82
CA LYS A 296 -9.05 -18.01 7.39
C LYS A 296 -8.44 -18.71 8.59
N GLN A 297 -9.10 -19.77 9.05
CA GLN A 297 -8.36 -20.86 9.69
C GLN A 297 -7.16 -21.15 8.80
N GLY A 298 -5.96 -21.10 9.37
CA GLY A 298 -4.78 -21.44 8.61
C GLY A 298 -4.95 -22.86 8.06
N PHE A 299 -4.46 -23.08 6.86
CA PHE A 299 -4.69 -24.32 6.11
C PHE A 299 -3.38 -25.02 5.77
N ILE A 300 -2.24 -24.45 6.15
CA ILE A 300 -0.92 -24.96 5.78
C ILE A 300 -0.32 -25.73 6.93
N VAL A 301 0.11 -26.96 6.65
CA VAL A 301 0.97 -27.78 7.51
C VAL A 301 2.33 -27.94 6.85
N VAL A 302 3.41 -27.71 7.60
CA VAL A 302 4.79 -27.82 7.11
C VAL A 302 5.54 -28.81 7.98
N GLU A 303 6.12 -29.84 7.37
CA GLU A 303 6.86 -30.92 8.04
C GLU A 303 8.38 -30.77 7.87
N THR A 304 9.20 -31.42 8.71
CA THR A 304 10.67 -31.35 8.68
C THR A 304 11.33 -31.90 7.41
N ASN A 305 10.59 -32.64 6.58
CA ASN A 305 11.02 -33.21 5.30
C ASN A 305 10.86 -32.22 4.11
N TYR A 306 10.67 -30.93 4.39
CA TYR A 306 10.42 -29.87 3.39
C TYR A 306 9.09 -30.00 2.62
N ARG A 307 8.16 -30.84 3.09
CA ARG A 307 6.82 -30.94 2.50
C ARG A 307 5.84 -29.96 3.14
N ILE A 308 5.03 -29.37 2.27
CA ILE A 308 3.92 -28.48 2.60
C ILE A 308 2.63 -29.20 2.22
N TYR A 309 1.72 -29.31 3.19
CA TYR A 309 0.38 -29.84 3.04
C TYR A 309 -0.61 -28.69 3.21
N ALA A 310 -1.25 -28.28 2.13
CA ALA A 310 -2.18 -27.16 2.12
C ALA A 310 -3.62 -27.65 1.91
N TYR A 311 -4.47 -27.44 2.91
CA TYR A 311 -5.89 -27.80 2.90
C TYR A 311 -6.74 -26.68 2.28
N THR A 312 -6.62 -26.49 0.97
CA THR A 312 -7.31 -25.43 0.23
C THR A 312 -7.75 -25.92 -1.14
N ASP A 313 -8.92 -25.48 -1.57
CA ASP A 313 -9.47 -25.63 -2.91
C ASP A 313 -9.27 -24.37 -3.78
N SER A 314 -9.04 -23.21 -3.14
CA SER A 314 -8.78 -21.93 -3.81
C SER A 314 -7.53 -21.98 -4.70
N GLU A 315 -7.73 -21.77 -6.01
CA GLU A 315 -6.64 -21.77 -7.00
C GLU A 315 -5.61 -20.67 -6.74
N LEU A 316 -6.03 -19.53 -6.17
CA LEU A 316 -5.14 -18.45 -5.81
C LEU A 316 -4.13 -18.89 -4.74
N GLN A 317 -4.60 -19.59 -3.70
CA GLN A 317 -3.75 -20.09 -2.61
C GLN A 317 -2.74 -21.12 -3.12
N ILE A 318 -3.21 -22.00 -4.01
CA ILE A 318 -2.38 -23.01 -4.68
C ILE A 318 -1.29 -22.34 -5.51
N ALA A 319 -1.65 -21.32 -6.30
CA ALA A 319 -0.70 -20.57 -7.11
C ALA A 319 0.34 -19.82 -6.26
N LEU A 320 -0.07 -19.25 -5.11
CA LEU A 320 0.85 -18.61 -4.16
C LEU A 320 1.89 -19.59 -3.60
N ILE A 321 1.49 -20.83 -3.30
CA ILE A 321 2.41 -21.88 -2.83
C ILE A 321 3.37 -22.28 -3.95
N ALA A 322 2.86 -22.40 -5.18
CA ALA A 322 3.67 -22.75 -6.35
C ALA A 322 4.75 -21.71 -6.70
N LEU A 323 4.65 -20.46 -6.20
CA LEU A 323 5.68 -19.44 -6.43
C LEU A 323 7.02 -19.76 -5.78
N PHE A 324 7.04 -20.53 -4.69
CA PHE A 324 8.26 -20.83 -3.93
C PHE A 324 8.46 -22.32 -3.63
N SER A 325 7.56 -23.18 -4.13
CA SER A 325 7.63 -24.63 -3.93
C SER A 325 7.19 -25.38 -5.18
N GLU A 326 7.62 -26.64 -5.30
CA GLU A 326 7.24 -27.54 -6.38
C GLU A 326 6.00 -28.33 -6.00
N MET A 327 4.99 -28.33 -6.86
CA MET A 327 3.73 -29.04 -6.60
C MET A 327 3.88 -30.52 -6.94
N LEU A 328 3.69 -31.40 -5.97
CA LEU A 328 3.79 -32.86 -6.15
C LEU A 328 2.43 -33.48 -6.50
N TYR A 329 1.42 -33.19 -5.68
CA TYR A 329 0.09 -33.79 -5.81
C TYR A 329 -1.01 -32.76 -5.55
N ARG A 330 -2.06 -32.80 -6.37
CA ARG A 330 -3.28 -32.00 -6.19
C ARG A 330 -4.48 -32.93 -6.01
N PHE A 331 -5.00 -32.99 -4.78
CA PHE A 331 -6.28 -33.60 -4.45
C PHE A 331 -7.37 -32.52 -4.38
N PRO A 332 -8.68 -32.89 -4.31
CA PRO A 332 -9.77 -31.92 -4.29
C PRO A 332 -9.74 -30.90 -3.14
N ASN A 333 -9.20 -31.27 -1.98
CA ASN A 333 -9.14 -30.42 -0.77
C ASN A 333 -7.76 -30.41 -0.10
N LEU A 334 -6.76 -31.00 -0.74
CA LEU A 334 -5.40 -31.12 -0.21
C LEU A 334 -4.40 -30.98 -1.34
N VAL A 335 -3.43 -30.11 -1.16
CA VAL A 335 -2.31 -29.94 -2.07
C VAL A 335 -1.03 -30.27 -1.33
N VAL A 336 -0.20 -31.11 -1.94
CA VAL A 336 1.12 -31.47 -1.42
C VAL A 336 2.16 -30.82 -2.30
N ALA A 337 2.97 -29.96 -1.70
CA ALA A 337 4.09 -29.29 -2.33
C ALA A 337 5.39 -29.59 -1.58
N GLN A 338 6.53 -29.38 -2.24
CA GLN A 338 7.85 -29.58 -1.66
C GLN A 338 8.69 -28.32 -1.87
N VAL A 339 9.32 -27.85 -0.80
CA VAL A 339 10.25 -26.73 -0.87
C VAL A 339 11.63 -27.27 -1.24
N THR A 340 12.08 -26.95 -2.45
CA THR A 340 13.39 -27.33 -2.97
C THR A 340 14.32 -26.12 -2.97
N ARG A 341 15.62 -26.37 -3.12
CA ARG A 341 16.61 -25.30 -3.23
C ARG A 341 16.35 -24.49 -4.50
N GLU A 342 16.07 -25.18 -5.60
CA GLU A 342 15.82 -24.62 -6.91
C GLU A 342 14.58 -23.74 -6.91
N SER A 343 13.47 -24.20 -6.29
CA SER A 343 12.23 -23.44 -6.20
C SER A 343 12.40 -22.15 -5.40
N VAL A 344 13.11 -22.20 -4.28
CA VAL A 344 13.39 -21.03 -3.44
C VAL A 344 14.33 -20.06 -4.14
N GLN A 345 15.37 -20.55 -4.82
CA GLN A 345 16.27 -19.69 -5.60
C GLN A 345 15.54 -19.00 -6.76
N GLN A 346 14.62 -19.69 -7.43
CA GLN A 346 13.77 -19.09 -8.47
C GLN A 346 12.86 -18.01 -7.87
N ALA A 347 12.22 -18.26 -6.74
CA ALA A 347 11.39 -17.28 -6.03
C ALA A 347 12.19 -16.02 -5.66
N ILE A 348 13.42 -16.20 -5.15
CA ILE A 348 14.34 -15.09 -4.81
C ILE A 348 14.86 -14.40 -6.08
N GLY A 349 14.99 -15.12 -7.19
CA GLY A 349 15.20 -14.57 -8.54
C GLY A 349 14.12 -13.54 -8.90
N ASN A 350 12.87 -13.90 -8.66
CA ASN A 350 11.70 -13.03 -8.89
C ASN A 350 11.56 -11.92 -7.82
N GLY A 351 12.38 -11.93 -6.78
CA GLY A 351 12.43 -10.91 -5.73
C GLY A 351 11.62 -11.24 -4.47
N ILE A 352 11.15 -12.48 -4.31
CA ILE A 352 10.51 -12.95 -3.09
C ILE A 352 11.59 -13.26 -2.05
N THR A 353 11.55 -12.61 -0.89
CA THR A 353 12.59 -12.79 0.15
C THR A 353 12.28 -13.99 1.06
N ALA A 354 13.32 -14.57 1.69
CA ALA A 354 13.15 -15.68 2.63
C ALA A 354 12.18 -15.33 3.79
N GLU A 355 12.31 -14.14 4.36
CA GLU A 355 11.44 -13.70 5.47
C GLU A 355 9.97 -13.55 5.05
N GLN A 356 9.70 -13.16 3.80
CA GLN A 356 8.32 -13.11 3.29
C GLN A 356 7.72 -14.52 3.16
N ILE A 357 8.50 -15.50 2.69
CA ILE A 357 8.06 -16.91 2.60
C ILE A 357 7.76 -17.44 4.00
N ILE A 358 8.67 -17.23 4.95
CA ILE A 358 8.51 -17.66 6.35
C ILE A 358 7.28 -16.98 6.98
N HIS A 359 7.10 -15.68 6.74
CA HIS A 359 5.93 -14.94 7.23
C HIS A 359 4.63 -15.50 6.65
N PHE A 360 4.57 -15.79 5.35
CA PHE A 360 3.41 -16.42 4.71
C PHE A 360 3.04 -17.75 5.36
N LEU A 361 4.03 -18.65 5.51
CA LEU A 361 3.83 -19.96 6.11
C LEU A 361 3.36 -19.85 7.57
N ARG A 362 3.85 -18.86 8.32
CA ARG A 362 3.46 -18.63 9.72
C ARG A 362 2.04 -18.07 9.84
N THR A 363 1.69 -17.08 9.02
CA THR A 363 0.38 -16.41 9.07
C THR A 363 -0.75 -17.33 8.63
N ARG A 364 -0.48 -18.28 7.70
CA ARG A 364 -1.48 -19.24 7.18
C ARG A 364 -1.31 -20.66 7.76
N ALA A 365 -0.59 -20.80 8.87
CA ALA A 365 -0.35 -22.08 9.54
C ALA A 365 -1.63 -22.67 10.14
N HIS A 366 -1.83 -23.97 9.96
CA HIS A 366 -2.98 -24.68 10.50
C HIS A 366 -3.06 -24.59 12.03
N PRO A 367 -4.26 -24.52 12.65
CA PRO A 367 -4.42 -24.42 14.10
C PRO A 367 -3.61 -25.46 14.91
N VAL A 368 -3.44 -26.66 14.37
CA VAL A 368 -2.60 -27.71 14.99
C VAL A 368 -1.13 -27.32 15.07
N MET A 369 -0.59 -26.64 14.05
CA MET A 369 0.79 -26.12 14.10
C MET A 369 0.92 -24.89 14.98
N LEU A 370 -0.12 -24.05 15.07
CA LEU A 370 -0.13 -22.90 15.97
C LEU A 370 -0.05 -23.30 17.46
N GLN A 371 -0.42 -24.54 17.80
CA GLN A 371 -0.24 -25.09 19.15
C GLN A 371 1.22 -25.45 19.46
N GLN A 372 2.08 -25.61 18.45
CA GLN A 372 3.48 -25.96 18.62
C GLN A 372 4.35 -24.70 18.70
N ASN A 373 5.32 -24.69 19.62
CA ASN A 373 6.30 -23.61 19.76
C ASN A 373 7.71 -24.19 19.51
N PRO A 374 8.42 -23.76 18.44
CA PRO A 374 8.03 -22.77 17.42
C PRO A 374 6.99 -23.29 16.42
N VAL A 375 6.14 -22.39 15.89
CA VAL A 375 5.06 -22.72 14.93
C VAL A 375 5.59 -23.42 13.68
N LEU A 376 6.73 -22.95 13.15
CA LEU A 376 7.40 -23.56 12.01
C LEU A 376 8.65 -24.30 12.48
N PRO A 377 8.96 -25.49 11.94
CA PRO A 377 10.20 -26.20 12.26
C PRO A 377 11.44 -25.33 11.94
N PRO A 378 12.40 -25.19 12.87
CA PRO A 378 13.56 -24.32 12.68
C PRO A 378 14.43 -24.75 11.51
N THR A 379 14.50 -26.06 11.25
CA THR A 379 15.21 -26.63 10.10
C THR A 379 14.79 -25.98 8.79
N ILE A 380 13.50 -25.71 8.60
CA ILE A 380 13.00 -25.10 7.36
C ILE A 380 13.27 -23.61 7.34
N THR A 381 13.02 -22.92 8.44
CA THR A 381 13.25 -21.47 8.49
C THR A 381 14.71 -21.12 8.26
N ASP A 382 15.62 -21.92 8.80
CA ASP A 382 17.06 -21.69 8.65
C ASP A 382 17.53 -22.11 7.26
N GLN A 383 17.03 -23.23 6.72
CA GLN A 383 17.39 -23.68 5.38
C GLN A 383 16.97 -22.69 4.29
N VAL A 384 15.76 -22.12 4.38
CA VAL A 384 15.28 -21.10 3.42
C VAL A 384 16.15 -19.84 3.48
N ARG A 385 16.57 -19.41 4.68
CA ARG A 385 17.51 -18.29 4.85
C ARG A 385 18.89 -18.59 4.28
N LEU A 386 19.40 -19.81 4.48
CA LEU A 386 20.69 -20.23 3.92
C LEU A 386 20.66 -20.20 2.39
N TRP A 387 19.59 -20.69 1.76
CA TRP A 387 19.43 -20.63 0.31
C TRP A 387 19.36 -19.19 -0.24
N GLU A 388 18.82 -18.24 0.53
CA GLU A 388 18.91 -16.81 0.18
C GLU A 388 20.33 -16.26 0.26
N LEU A 389 21.05 -16.61 1.34
CA LEU A 389 22.44 -16.18 1.54
C LEU A 389 23.38 -16.72 0.46
N GLU A 390 23.07 -17.84 -0.18
CA GLU A 390 23.85 -18.37 -1.31
C GLU A 390 23.91 -17.40 -2.50
N LYS A 391 22.84 -16.64 -2.75
CA LYS A 391 22.79 -15.62 -3.80
C LYS A 391 23.61 -14.37 -3.43
N ASP A 392 23.58 -13.99 -2.16
CA ASP A 392 24.27 -12.79 -1.65
C ASP A 392 25.78 -13.00 -1.37
N ARG A 393 26.35 -14.15 -1.74
CA ARG A 393 27.78 -14.46 -1.55
C ARG A 393 28.72 -13.52 -2.31
N LEU A 394 28.32 -13.08 -3.50
CA LEU A 394 29.13 -12.22 -4.37
C LEU A 394 28.51 -10.83 -4.44
N ARG A 395 29.27 -9.82 -4.03
CA ARG A 395 28.90 -8.41 -4.21
C ARG A 395 29.61 -7.87 -5.44
N PHE A 396 28.84 -7.56 -6.47
CA PHE A 396 29.36 -6.90 -7.66
C PHE A 396 29.48 -5.40 -7.40
N SER A 397 30.71 -4.90 -7.46
CA SER A 397 31.01 -3.47 -7.40
C SER A 397 31.85 -3.10 -8.60
N GLU A 398 31.28 -2.31 -9.50
CA GLU A 398 32.03 -1.74 -10.62
C GLU A 398 33.06 -0.73 -10.11
N GLY A 399 34.25 -0.75 -10.69
CA GLY A 399 35.31 0.13 -10.27
C GLY A 399 36.46 0.21 -11.25
N VAL A 400 37.20 1.31 -11.18
CA VAL A 400 38.43 1.53 -11.95
C VAL A 400 39.62 1.22 -11.07
N LEU A 401 40.52 0.40 -11.58
CA LEU A 401 41.75 -0.02 -10.90
C LEU A 401 42.86 1.01 -11.16
N TYR A 402 43.47 1.52 -10.09
CA TYR A 402 44.76 2.20 -10.15
C TYR A 402 45.86 1.29 -9.60
N ASN A 403 46.87 1.09 -10.42
CA ASN A 403 48.08 0.32 -10.11
C ASN A 403 49.32 1.07 -10.62
N GLN A 404 50.51 0.50 -10.37
CA GLN A 404 51.80 1.05 -10.85
C GLN A 404 52.21 2.41 -10.26
N PHE A 405 51.94 2.64 -8.97
CA PHE A 405 52.51 3.80 -8.28
C PHE A 405 54.03 3.63 -8.10
N LEU A 406 54.80 4.65 -8.52
CA LEU A 406 56.25 4.69 -8.40
C LEU A 406 56.68 4.87 -6.94
N SER A 407 56.08 5.84 -6.25
CA SER A 407 56.32 6.14 -4.84
C SER A 407 55.17 5.68 -3.94
N GLN A 408 55.49 5.36 -2.69
CA GLN A 408 54.48 5.06 -1.67
C GLN A 408 53.73 6.32 -1.21
N VAL A 409 54.40 7.47 -1.22
CA VAL A 409 53.81 8.77 -0.86
C VAL A 409 52.70 9.15 -1.86
N ASP A 410 52.96 8.92 -3.15
CA ASP A 410 52.00 9.16 -4.24
C ASP A 410 50.72 8.33 -4.08
N PHE A 411 50.89 7.06 -3.72
CA PHE A 411 49.79 6.14 -3.44
C PHE A 411 48.98 6.59 -2.23
N GLU A 412 49.64 6.89 -1.11
CA GLU A 412 48.97 7.30 0.13
C GLU A 412 48.19 8.60 -0.05
N LEU A 413 48.75 9.53 -0.81
CA LEU A 413 48.12 10.81 -1.08
C LEU A 413 46.89 10.66 -1.98
N LEU A 414 46.98 9.87 -3.06
CA LEU A 414 45.82 9.62 -3.93
C LEU A 414 44.72 8.83 -3.22
N ARG A 415 45.12 7.88 -2.36
CA ARG A 415 44.22 7.09 -1.50
C ARG A 415 43.49 7.97 -0.50
N ASN A 416 44.20 8.85 0.20
CA ASN A 416 43.59 9.75 1.18
C ASN A 416 42.60 10.69 0.49
N TYR A 417 42.96 11.27 -0.66
CA TYR A 417 42.04 12.09 -1.46
C TYR A 417 40.79 11.33 -1.91
N ALA A 418 40.94 10.09 -2.40
CA ALA A 418 39.79 9.25 -2.79
C ALA A 418 38.93 8.82 -1.59
N ARG A 419 39.53 8.67 -0.40
CA ARG A 419 38.82 8.38 0.85
C ARG A 419 38.02 9.58 1.32
N ASP A 420 38.59 10.78 1.26
CA ASP A 420 37.94 12.03 1.66
C ASP A 420 36.75 12.37 0.75
N LEU A 421 36.85 12.04 -0.54
CA LEU A 421 35.75 12.14 -1.51
C LEU A 421 34.69 11.02 -1.36
N GLY A 422 34.95 9.98 -0.57
CA GLY A 422 34.04 8.84 -0.42
C GLY A 422 33.91 7.95 -1.67
N VAL A 423 34.88 7.99 -2.59
CA VAL A 423 34.84 7.26 -3.88
C VAL A 423 35.71 6.00 -3.91
N LEU A 424 36.43 5.71 -2.83
CA LEU A 424 37.30 4.54 -2.68
C LEU A 424 36.49 3.27 -2.37
N VAL A 425 36.65 2.22 -3.19
CA VAL A 425 35.94 0.94 -3.08
C VAL A 425 36.81 -0.14 -2.40
N PHE A 426 38.09 -0.20 -2.76
CA PHE A 426 39.03 -1.18 -2.22
C PHE A 426 40.44 -0.60 -2.19
N GLU A 427 41.22 -0.94 -1.17
CA GLU A 427 42.64 -0.59 -1.07
C GLU A 427 43.48 -1.80 -0.66
N ASN A 428 44.68 -1.88 -1.25
CA ASN A 428 45.72 -2.80 -0.84
C ASN A 428 47.06 -2.04 -0.78
N PRO A 429 47.47 -1.59 0.42
CA PRO A 429 48.73 -0.86 0.61
C PRO A 429 49.97 -1.68 0.22
N ALA A 430 49.99 -2.98 0.50
CA ALA A 430 51.14 -3.84 0.24
C ALA A 430 51.47 -3.95 -1.25
N ARG A 431 50.45 -3.97 -2.12
CA ARG A 431 50.62 -3.98 -3.58
C ARG A 431 50.52 -2.59 -4.21
N ARG A 432 50.24 -1.55 -3.43
CA ARG A 432 49.93 -0.18 -3.92
C ARG A 432 48.84 -0.20 -4.98
N VAL A 433 47.72 -0.82 -4.66
CA VAL A 433 46.57 -0.94 -5.55
C VAL A 433 45.35 -0.31 -4.88
N MET A 434 44.61 0.49 -5.62
CA MET A 434 43.33 1.03 -5.16
C MET A 434 42.29 0.94 -6.26
N VAL A 435 41.04 0.70 -5.87
CA VAL A 435 39.88 0.69 -6.76
C VAL A 435 38.98 1.84 -6.36
N VAL A 436 38.59 2.67 -7.34
CA VAL A 436 37.62 3.75 -7.14
C VAL A 436 36.35 3.48 -7.92
N THR A 437 35.26 4.14 -7.53
CA THR A 437 34.02 4.11 -8.31
C THR A 437 34.21 4.77 -9.68
N PRO A 438 33.49 4.33 -10.73
CA PRO A 438 33.57 4.95 -12.06
C PRO A 438 33.20 6.44 -12.05
N ALA A 439 32.22 6.83 -11.24
CA ALA A 439 31.78 8.22 -11.09
C ALA A 439 32.89 9.12 -10.51
N GLY A 440 33.67 8.61 -9.55
CA GLY A 440 34.79 9.34 -8.94
C GLY A 440 36.09 9.33 -9.74
N HIS A 441 36.16 8.60 -10.85
CA HIS A 441 37.39 8.45 -11.64
C HIS A 441 37.88 9.79 -12.22
N SER A 442 36.98 10.63 -12.72
CA SER A 442 37.33 11.93 -13.30
C SER A 442 38.01 12.86 -12.30
N ASP A 443 37.51 12.90 -11.06
CA ASP A 443 37.98 13.82 -10.03
C ASP A 443 39.33 13.40 -9.48
N VAL A 444 39.52 12.10 -9.25
CA VAL A 444 40.80 11.53 -8.82
C VAL A 444 41.88 11.73 -9.90
N LYS A 445 41.53 11.54 -11.18
CA LYS A 445 42.44 11.78 -12.30
C LYS A 445 42.80 13.26 -12.44
N ARG A 446 41.84 14.16 -12.23
CA ARG A 446 42.07 15.61 -12.31
C ARG A 446 42.99 16.08 -11.18
N PHE A 447 42.81 15.56 -9.97
CA PHE A 447 43.68 15.83 -8.83
C PHE A 447 45.12 15.38 -9.10
N TRP A 448 45.31 14.14 -9.58
CA TRP A 448 46.64 13.62 -9.92
C TRP A 448 47.36 14.47 -10.99
N LYS A 449 46.63 14.89 -12.04
CA LYS A 449 47.19 15.75 -13.08
C LYS A 449 47.62 17.12 -12.57
N ARG A 450 46.85 17.75 -11.67
CA ARG A 450 47.23 19.03 -11.06
C ARG A 450 48.51 18.90 -10.24
N GLN A 451 48.64 17.80 -9.53
CA GLN A 451 49.77 17.57 -8.65
C GLN A 451 51.07 17.20 -9.39
N LYS A 452 50.95 16.64 -10.60
CA LYS A 452 52.08 16.36 -11.49
C LYS A 452 52.53 17.59 -12.31
N HIS A 453 51.77 18.69 -12.25
CA HIS A 453 52.08 19.98 -12.90
C HIS A 453 52.48 21.07 -11.91
N SER A 454 52.40 20.77 -10.61
CA SER A 454 53.03 21.52 -9.54
C SER A 454 54.32 20.83 -9.14
#